data_AF-A0A1M5DG94-F1
#
_entry.id   AF-A0A1M5DG94-F1
#
_cell.length_a   1.000
_cell.length_b   1.000
_cell.length_c   1.000
_cell.angle_alpha   90.00
_cell.angle_beta   90.00
_cell.angle_gamma   90.00
#
_symmetry.space_group_name_H-M   'P 1'
#
loop_
_entity.id
_entity.type
_entity.pdbx_description
1 polymer ?
#
loop_
_entity_poly.entity_id
_entity_poly.type
_entity_poly.pdbx_seq_one_letter_code
_entity_poly.pdbx_strand_id
1 'polypeptide(L)'
;MKKLVFVMAVAAFSFYSCNSGQAKSNENETAESSAAQVQTVADNSPASTASADGGSILLTKSVFLDKVWDYNTSPQEWKYKGDKPALIDFYADWCGPCKIASPILEEISKEYAGKIYVYKIDTQKERELASVFGISGIPAFLYIPVEGQPVMLSGIARSKEDTKKMFQDNIDKYLLTSN
;
A
#
# COMPACT_ATOMS: atom_id res chain seq x y z
N MET A 1 -14.50 -46.38 -1.35
CA MET A 1 -14.81 -46.89 0.01
C MET A 1 -13.97 -46.05 0.97
N LYS A 2 -14.46 -45.26 1.93
CA LYS A 2 -15.78 -44.93 2.47
C LYS A 2 -15.78 -43.42 2.72
N LYS A 3 -16.80 -42.72 2.22
CA LYS A 3 -17.11 -41.33 2.57
C LYS A 3 -17.87 -41.36 3.90
N LEU A 4 -17.44 -40.62 4.91
CA LEU A 4 -18.24 -40.42 6.11
C LEU A 4 -18.86 -39.02 6.04
N VAL A 5 -20.17 -39.03 5.81
CA VAL A 5 -21.07 -37.87 5.88
C VAL A 5 -21.55 -37.78 7.31
N PHE A 6 -21.47 -36.60 7.95
CA PHE A 6 -22.20 -36.33 9.18
C PHE A 6 -23.13 -35.13 8.96
N VAL A 7 -24.40 -35.40 9.29
CA VAL A 7 -25.59 -34.61 9.02
C VAL A 7 -25.90 -33.69 10.21
N MET A 8 -26.34 -32.48 9.87
CA MET A 8 -27.19 -31.50 10.59
C MET A 8 -27.36 -31.53 12.13
N ALA A 9 -27.22 -30.34 12.72
CA ALA A 9 -28.15 -29.85 13.73
C ALA A 9 -28.40 -28.35 13.52
N VAL A 10 -29.65 -28.00 13.18
CA VAL A 10 -30.19 -26.65 13.07
C VAL A 10 -30.63 -26.22 14.47
N ALA A 11 -30.07 -25.12 14.99
CA ALA A 11 -30.59 -24.45 16.18
C ALA A 11 -31.14 -23.08 15.76
N ALA A 12 -32.46 -23.03 15.59
CA ALA A 12 -33.22 -21.81 15.44
C ALA A 12 -33.19 -21.03 16.76
N PHE A 13 -32.52 -19.88 16.79
CA PHE A 13 -32.70 -18.91 17.87
C PHE A 13 -33.84 -17.98 17.51
N SER A 14 -34.94 -18.18 18.23
CA SER A 14 -36.19 -17.47 18.16
C SER A 14 -36.03 -15.97 18.43
N PHE A 15 -36.60 -15.17 17.54
CA PHE A 15 -36.99 -13.80 17.82
C PHE A 15 -38.04 -13.78 18.93
N TYR A 16 -37.78 -13.08 20.03
CA TYR A 16 -38.81 -12.47 20.88
C TYR A 16 -38.14 -11.47 21.83
N SER A 17 -38.31 -10.16 21.57
CA SER A 17 -38.61 -9.18 22.63
C SER A 17 -39.00 -7.84 22.01
N CYS A 18 -40.31 -7.54 22.02
CA CYS A 18 -40.85 -6.19 22.11
C CYS A 18 -41.13 -5.94 23.59
N ASN A 19 -40.81 -4.76 24.14
CA ASN A 19 -41.81 -3.90 24.79
C ASN A 19 -41.28 -2.50 25.19
N SER A 20 -41.99 -1.48 24.70
CA SER A 20 -42.43 -0.20 25.29
C SER A 20 -41.58 0.64 26.27
N GLY A 21 -41.62 1.97 26.00
CA GLY A 21 -41.54 3.06 26.98
C GLY A 21 -40.15 3.68 27.08
N GLN A 22 -39.92 4.99 26.98
CA GLN A 22 -40.80 6.13 27.24
C GLN A 22 -40.15 7.39 26.64
N ALA A 23 -40.96 8.27 26.06
CA ALA A 23 -40.59 9.62 25.68
C ALA A 23 -40.23 10.46 26.92
N LYS A 24 -39.20 11.31 26.83
CA LYS A 24 -39.22 12.66 27.39
C LYS A 24 -38.13 13.54 26.77
N SER A 25 -38.60 14.74 26.45
CA SER A 25 -37.93 15.93 25.92
C SER A 25 -36.80 16.43 26.81
N ASN A 26 -35.81 17.08 26.21
CA ASN A 26 -35.51 18.50 26.46
C ASN A 26 -34.57 19.05 25.39
N GLU A 27 -35.07 20.09 24.73
CA GLU A 27 -34.32 21.02 23.88
C GLU A 27 -33.32 21.81 24.75
N ASN A 28 -32.14 22.09 24.22
CA ASN A 28 -31.67 23.46 24.18
C ASN A 28 -30.71 23.64 23.00
N GLU A 29 -31.11 24.54 22.10
CA GLU A 29 -30.31 25.11 21.03
C GLU A 29 -29.08 25.84 21.59
N THR A 30 -28.00 25.88 20.81
CA THR A 30 -27.46 27.15 20.32
C THR A 30 -26.67 26.85 19.06
N ALA A 31 -27.22 27.34 17.95
CA ALA A 31 -26.54 27.55 16.69
C ALA A 31 -25.61 28.76 16.79
N GLU A 32 -24.48 28.70 16.09
CA GLU A 32 -24.08 29.67 15.05
C GLU A 32 -22.67 29.28 14.58
N SER A 33 -22.55 28.77 13.35
CA SER A 33 -22.43 29.58 12.12
C SER A 33 -21.07 30.27 12.04
N SER A 34 -20.19 29.78 11.17
CA SER A 34 -19.98 30.55 9.95
C SER A 34 -19.55 29.63 8.82
N ALA A 35 -20.27 29.76 7.72
CA ALA A 35 -19.93 29.21 6.43
C ALA A 35 -18.80 30.03 5.82
N ALA A 36 -17.79 29.34 5.29
CA ALA A 36 -17.02 29.81 4.15
C ALA A 36 -16.89 28.64 3.16
N GLN A 37 -17.47 28.87 1.99
CA GLN A 37 -17.50 27.96 0.85
C GLN A 37 -16.14 27.91 0.14
N VAL A 38 -16.02 26.92 -0.76
CA VAL A 38 -15.04 26.79 -1.87
C VAL A 38 -13.67 26.28 -1.40
N GLN A 39 -13.20 25.09 -1.78
CA GLN A 39 -12.88 24.70 -3.15
C GLN A 39 -12.93 23.17 -3.33
N THR A 40 -13.66 22.71 -4.34
CA THR A 40 -13.42 21.41 -4.95
C THR A 40 -12.06 21.44 -5.63
N VAL A 41 -11.03 20.89 -4.98
CA VAL A 41 -9.83 20.48 -5.70
C VAL A 41 -10.13 19.11 -6.31
N ALA A 42 -10.47 19.14 -7.60
CA ALA A 42 -10.30 17.99 -8.45
C ALA A 42 -8.79 17.71 -8.48
N ASP A 43 -8.32 16.79 -7.63
CA ASP A 43 -7.02 16.16 -7.83
C ASP A 43 -7.15 15.21 -9.02
N ASN A 44 -7.18 15.82 -10.21
CA ASN A 44 -6.57 15.22 -11.39
C ASN A 44 -5.07 15.18 -11.10
N SER A 45 -4.63 14.23 -10.28
CA SER A 45 -3.22 13.86 -10.23
C SER A 45 -3.00 13.00 -11.47
N PRO A 46 -2.38 13.56 -12.55
CA PRO A 46 -2.09 12.75 -13.71
C PRO A 46 -1.10 11.69 -13.22
N ALA A 47 -1.43 10.43 -13.47
CA ALA A 47 -0.52 9.30 -13.28
C ALA A 47 0.86 9.73 -13.79
N SER A 48 1.80 9.93 -12.85
CA SER A 48 3.10 10.50 -13.14
C SER A 48 3.87 9.51 -14.00
N THR A 49 3.95 9.84 -15.28
CA THR A 49 4.93 9.28 -16.20
C THR A 49 6.30 9.36 -15.54
N ALA A 50 6.98 8.22 -15.48
CA ALA A 50 8.34 8.09 -14.97
C ALA A 50 9.20 9.20 -15.57
N SER A 51 9.62 10.15 -14.74
CA SER A 51 10.42 11.28 -15.17
C SER A 51 11.86 10.79 -15.37
N ALA A 52 12.50 11.21 -16.48
CA ALA A 52 13.87 10.83 -16.81
C ALA A 52 14.89 11.29 -15.74
N ASP A 53 14.50 12.26 -14.91
CA ASP A 53 15.33 12.87 -13.87
C ASP A 53 15.27 12.15 -12.51
N GLY A 54 14.60 10.98 -12.46
CA GLY A 54 14.31 10.28 -11.21
C GLY A 54 13.15 10.92 -10.43
N GLY A 55 12.68 10.21 -9.41
CA GLY A 55 11.52 10.58 -8.60
C GLY A 55 10.69 9.35 -8.24
N SER A 56 10.09 9.34 -7.05
CA SER A 56 9.18 8.26 -6.69
C SER A 56 7.81 8.41 -7.37
N ILE A 57 7.25 7.30 -7.82
CA ILE A 57 5.99 7.27 -8.58
C ILE A 57 4.90 6.64 -7.73
N LEU A 58 3.81 7.35 -7.49
CA LEU A 58 2.66 6.81 -6.78
C LEU A 58 1.92 5.80 -7.68
N LEU A 59 1.78 4.56 -7.21
CA LEU A 59 1.04 3.51 -7.90
C LEU A 59 -0.35 3.34 -7.29
N THR A 60 -1.35 3.44 -8.16
CA THR A 60 -2.68 2.88 -7.87
C THR A 60 -2.73 1.41 -8.27
N LYS A 61 -3.73 0.66 -7.80
CA LYS A 61 -3.95 -0.73 -8.24
C LYS A 61 -3.96 -0.88 -9.76
N SER A 62 -4.65 0.01 -10.48
CA SER A 62 -4.74 -0.08 -11.94
C SER A 62 -3.37 0.03 -12.61
N VAL A 63 -2.53 0.97 -12.15
CA VAL A 63 -1.18 1.15 -12.71
C VAL A 63 -0.27 0.00 -12.28
N PHE A 64 -0.43 -0.53 -11.06
CA PHE A 64 0.30 -1.69 -10.59
C PHE A 64 0.04 -2.93 -11.47
N LEU A 65 -1.22 -3.23 -11.77
CA LEU A 65 -1.60 -4.36 -12.62
C LEU A 65 -1.05 -4.23 -14.05
N ASP A 66 -0.98 -3.00 -14.55
CA ASP A 66 -0.45 -2.72 -15.87
C ASP A 66 1.09 -2.79 -15.94
N LYS A 67 1.81 -2.24 -14.96
CA LYS A 67 3.26 -2.05 -15.05
C LYS A 67 4.09 -3.02 -14.22
N VAL A 68 3.52 -3.62 -13.18
CA VAL A 68 4.26 -4.44 -12.22
C VAL A 68 3.86 -5.90 -12.32
N TRP A 69 2.64 -6.26 -11.93
CA TRP A 69 2.17 -7.64 -11.94
C TRP A 69 0.65 -7.70 -11.95
N ASP A 70 0.08 -8.44 -12.92
CA ASP A 70 -1.36 -8.66 -13.02
C ASP A 70 -1.76 -9.93 -12.26
N TYR A 71 -2.07 -9.76 -10.97
CA TYR A 71 -2.55 -10.86 -10.14
C TYR A 71 -4.00 -11.27 -10.46
N ASN A 72 -4.75 -10.55 -11.31
CA ASN A 72 -6.09 -10.99 -11.70
C ASN A 72 -6.02 -12.11 -12.75
N THR A 73 -5.03 -12.05 -13.65
CA THR A 73 -4.84 -13.06 -14.71
C THR A 73 -3.99 -14.23 -14.23
N SER A 74 -3.02 -13.97 -13.35
CA SER A 74 -2.03 -14.95 -12.92
C SER A 74 -1.79 -14.89 -11.40
N PRO A 75 -2.81 -15.16 -10.57
CA PRO A 75 -2.72 -15.00 -9.11
C PRO A 75 -1.70 -15.92 -8.42
N GLN A 76 -1.35 -17.05 -9.06
CA GLN A 76 -0.49 -18.08 -8.48
C GLN A 76 0.97 -17.97 -8.94
N GLU A 77 1.25 -17.09 -9.90
CA GLU A 77 2.56 -16.94 -10.53
C GLU A 77 2.97 -15.47 -10.51
N TRP A 78 4.10 -15.17 -9.87
CA TRP A 78 4.72 -13.86 -9.97
C TRP A 78 5.33 -13.70 -11.37
N LYS A 79 4.78 -12.76 -12.15
CA LYS A 79 5.31 -12.38 -13.46
C LYS A 79 5.47 -10.87 -13.52
N TYR A 80 6.70 -10.42 -13.29
CA TYR A 80 7.03 -9.01 -13.38
C TYR A 80 6.93 -8.51 -14.83
N LYS A 81 6.33 -7.33 -15.01
CA LYS A 81 6.10 -6.70 -16.33
C LYS A 81 7.09 -5.57 -16.65
N GLY A 82 7.88 -5.14 -15.67
CA GLY A 82 8.80 -4.02 -15.85
C GLY A 82 10.11 -4.43 -16.54
N ASP A 83 10.73 -3.46 -17.22
CA ASP A 83 11.98 -3.61 -17.96
C ASP A 83 13.24 -3.36 -17.10
N LYS A 84 13.05 -2.88 -15.87
CA LYS A 84 14.11 -2.60 -14.89
C LYS A 84 13.68 -3.07 -13.51
N PRO A 85 14.63 -3.37 -12.61
CA PRO A 85 14.29 -3.67 -11.22
C PRO A 85 13.49 -2.52 -10.60
N ALA A 86 12.67 -2.85 -9.60
CA ALA A 86 11.84 -1.87 -8.91
C ALA A 86 11.93 -2.02 -7.39
N LEU A 87 11.82 -0.88 -6.71
CA LEU A 87 11.63 -0.79 -5.26
C LEU A 87 10.28 -0.13 -5.00
N ILE A 88 9.39 -0.79 -4.25
CA ILE A 88 8.08 -0.25 -3.88
C ILE A 88 8.02 0.03 -2.37
N ASP A 89 7.66 1.25 -2.01
CA ASP A 89 7.40 1.70 -0.64
C ASP A 89 5.91 1.64 -0.29
N PHE A 90 5.54 0.75 0.63
CA PHE A 90 4.20 0.70 1.21
C PHE A 90 4.14 1.62 2.42
N TYR A 91 3.40 2.72 2.29
CA TYR A 91 3.37 3.79 3.27
C TYR A 91 1.94 4.24 3.62
N ALA A 92 1.85 5.20 4.54
CA ALA A 92 0.67 6.02 4.79
C ALA A 92 1.10 7.39 5.36
N ASP A 93 0.30 8.44 5.16
CA ASP A 93 0.65 9.81 5.55
C ASP A 93 0.75 10.02 7.08
N TRP A 94 0.05 9.20 7.87
CA TRP A 94 0.10 9.26 9.33
C TRP A 94 1.30 8.52 9.93
N CYS A 95 2.01 7.72 9.13
CA CYS A 95 3.10 6.87 9.61
C CYS A 95 4.38 7.69 9.85
N GLY A 96 4.76 7.83 11.11
CA GLY A 96 5.98 8.55 11.53
C GLY A 96 7.26 8.07 10.84
N PRO A 97 7.61 6.77 10.93
CA PRO A 97 8.80 6.25 10.24
C PRO A 97 8.75 6.39 8.71
N CYS A 98 7.57 6.32 8.10
CA CYS A 98 7.40 6.50 6.65
C CYS A 98 7.79 7.91 6.21
N LYS A 99 7.58 8.93 7.06
CA LYS A 99 8.03 10.31 6.80
C LYS A 99 9.55 10.47 6.79
N ILE A 100 10.28 9.50 7.36
CA ILE A 100 11.75 9.42 7.27
C ILE A 100 12.17 8.69 6.01
N ALA A 101 11.56 7.52 5.73
CA ALA A 101 11.88 6.71 4.56
C ALA A 101 11.59 7.42 3.23
N SER A 102 10.44 8.11 3.15
CA SER A 102 9.96 8.73 1.91
C SER A 102 10.96 9.69 1.25
N PRO A 103 11.47 10.73 1.94
CA PRO A 103 12.45 11.63 1.33
C PRO A 103 13.79 10.94 0.98
N ILE A 104 14.19 9.94 1.76
CA ILE A 104 15.40 9.16 1.45
C ILE A 104 15.21 8.37 0.15
N LEU A 105 14.04 7.76 -0.05
CA LEU A 105 13.71 7.05 -1.29
C LEU A 105 13.59 7.98 -2.49
N GLU A 106 13.17 9.24 -2.30
CA GLU A 106 13.24 10.26 -3.35
C GLU A 106 14.68 10.55 -3.77
N GLU A 107 15.60 10.71 -2.81
CA GLU A 107 17.03 10.89 -3.12
C GLU A 107 17.58 9.67 -3.86
N ILE A 108 17.27 8.46 -3.38
CA ILE A 108 17.71 7.21 -3.99
C ILE A 108 17.17 7.06 -5.41
N SER A 109 15.92 7.47 -5.66
CA SER A 109 15.33 7.42 -7.00
C SER A 109 16.12 8.25 -8.02
N LYS A 110 16.77 9.33 -7.56
CA LYS A 110 17.64 10.18 -8.38
C LYS A 110 19.04 9.59 -8.50
N GLU A 111 19.62 9.09 -7.40
CA GLU A 111 20.93 8.43 -7.40
C GLU A 111 20.98 7.21 -8.33
N TYR A 112 19.88 6.46 -8.38
CA TYR A 112 19.72 5.26 -9.21
C TYR A 112 18.85 5.53 -10.45
N ALA A 113 18.72 6.80 -10.86
CA ALA A 113 17.97 7.17 -12.05
C ALA A 113 18.43 6.36 -13.26
N GLY A 114 17.47 5.83 -14.01
CA GLY A 114 17.72 4.98 -15.17
C GLY A 114 18.12 3.54 -14.85
N LYS A 115 18.48 3.20 -13.61
CA LYS A 115 18.86 1.83 -13.18
C LYS A 115 17.70 1.06 -12.56
N ILE A 116 16.93 1.71 -11.68
CA ILE A 116 15.75 1.10 -11.03
C ILE A 116 14.56 2.05 -11.12
N TYR A 117 13.36 1.50 -10.93
CA TYR A 117 12.18 2.29 -10.59
C TYR A 117 12.01 2.37 -9.07
N VAL A 118 11.58 3.53 -8.58
CA VAL A 118 11.13 3.70 -7.20
C VAL A 118 9.66 4.07 -7.22
N TYR A 119 8.83 3.21 -6.65
CA TYR A 119 7.39 3.37 -6.57
C TYR A 119 6.95 3.54 -5.12
N LYS A 120 5.74 4.08 -4.94
CA LYS A 120 5.08 4.16 -3.64
C LYS A 120 3.64 3.68 -3.75
N ILE A 121 3.14 3.04 -2.71
CA ILE A 121 1.74 2.63 -2.58
C ILE A 121 1.22 3.15 -1.24
N ASP A 122 0.19 3.99 -1.30
CA ASP A 122 -0.55 4.40 -0.11
C ASP A 122 -1.48 3.27 0.32
N THR A 123 -1.16 2.63 1.44
CA THR A 123 -1.91 1.49 1.97
C THR A 123 -3.32 1.85 2.45
N GLN A 124 -3.62 3.13 2.70
CA GLN A 124 -4.97 3.57 3.06
C GLN A 124 -5.87 3.65 1.83
N LYS A 125 -5.31 4.02 0.68
CA LYS A 125 -6.04 4.14 -0.59
C LYS A 125 -6.11 2.79 -1.31
N GLU A 126 -5.00 2.06 -1.34
CA GLU A 126 -4.85 0.81 -2.09
C GLU A 126 -4.93 -0.42 -1.17
N ARG A 127 -6.01 -0.52 -0.38
CA ARG A 127 -6.18 -1.55 0.67
C ARG A 127 -6.14 -2.98 0.14
N GLU A 128 -6.70 -3.20 -1.05
CA GLU A 128 -6.66 -4.52 -1.69
C GLU A 128 -5.24 -4.90 -2.07
N LEU A 129 -4.48 -3.96 -2.66
CA LEU A 129 -3.10 -4.19 -3.05
C LEU A 129 -2.22 -4.47 -1.82
N ALA A 130 -2.42 -3.71 -0.73
CA ALA A 130 -1.78 -3.99 0.56
C ALA A 130 -2.14 -5.40 1.08
N SER A 131 -3.39 -5.85 0.88
CA SER A 131 -3.85 -7.18 1.32
C SER A 131 -3.22 -8.32 0.49
N VAL A 132 -3.06 -8.13 -0.82
CA VAL A 132 -2.38 -9.10 -1.72
C VAL A 132 -0.96 -9.39 -1.24
N PHE A 133 -0.26 -8.37 -0.75
CA PHE A 133 1.10 -8.51 -0.21
C PHE A 133 1.15 -8.83 1.29
N GLY A 134 -0.01 -9.01 1.94
CA GLY A 134 -0.07 -9.30 3.38
C GLY A 134 0.50 -8.19 4.25
N ILE A 135 0.42 -6.92 3.81
CA ILE A 135 0.95 -5.78 4.55
C ILE A 135 0.14 -5.58 5.85
N SER A 136 0.75 -5.97 6.97
CA SER A 136 0.19 -5.82 8.32
C SER A 136 0.84 -4.69 9.13
N GLY A 137 1.93 -4.10 8.62
CA GLY A 137 2.65 -3.00 9.22
C GLY A 137 3.42 -2.20 8.18
N ILE A 138 3.65 -0.91 8.47
CA ILE A 138 4.36 0.02 7.60
C ILE A 138 5.45 0.78 8.37
N PRO A 139 6.55 1.17 7.70
CA PRO A 139 6.82 0.98 6.27
C PRO A 139 7.24 -0.45 5.93
N ALA A 140 6.87 -0.89 4.73
CA ALA A 140 7.33 -2.13 4.12
C ALA A 140 7.83 -1.86 2.70
N PHE A 141 8.82 -2.64 2.26
CA PHE A 141 9.57 -2.39 1.04
C PHE A 141 9.65 -3.66 0.22
N LEU A 142 9.17 -3.61 -1.02
CA LEU A 142 9.23 -4.73 -1.96
C LEU A 142 10.33 -4.46 -2.99
N TYR A 143 11.34 -5.32 -2.98
CA TYR A 143 12.46 -5.31 -3.91
C TYR A 143 12.17 -6.31 -5.03
N ILE A 144 12.04 -5.83 -6.25
CA ILE A 144 11.62 -6.60 -7.42
C ILE A 144 12.80 -6.65 -8.42
N PRO A 145 13.55 -7.76 -8.49
CA PRO A 145 14.49 -7.97 -9.58
C PRO A 145 13.75 -8.13 -10.93
N VAL A 146 14.45 -7.93 -12.05
CA VAL A 146 13.85 -8.17 -13.39
C VAL A 146 13.45 -9.64 -13.54
N GLU A 147 14.29 -10.55 -13.04
CA GLU A 147 14.05 -11.99 -13.03
C GLU A 147 14.09 -12.54 -11.61
N GLY A 148 13.23 -13.51 -11.32
CA GLY A 148 13.13 -14.14 -10.02
C GLY A 148 11.97 -13.62 -9.16
N GLN A 149 12.02 -13.97 -7.88
CA GLN A 149 10.98 -13.63 -6.92
C GLN A 149 11.31 -12.32 -6.20
N PRO A 150 10.31 -11.48 -5.89
CA PRO A 150 10.53 -10.26 -5.16
C PRO A 150 10.76 -10.56 -3.67
N VAL A 151 11.45 -9.65 -2.98
CA VAL A 151 11.78 -9.76 -1.55
C VAL A 151 11.09 -8.65 -0.79
N MET A 152 10.31 -9.00 0.23
CA MET A 152 9.67 -8.06 1.14
C MET A 152 10.53 -7.85 2.39
N LEU A 153 10.86 -6.59 2.70
CA LEU A 153 11.52 -6.19 3.94
C LEU A 153 10.67 -5.13 4.67
N SER A 154 10.92 -4.90 5.96
CA SER A 154 10.12 -3.96 6.76
C SER A 154 10.99 -3.14 7.71
N GLY A 155 10.52 -1.94 8.02
CA GLY A 155 11.15 -1.05 8.98
C GLY A 155 12.33 -0.26 8.42
N ILE A 156 12.82 0.68 9.24
CA ILE A 156 13.96 1.55 8.93
C ILE A 156 15.05 1.39 9.99
N ALA A 157 16.25 1.87 9.70
CA ALA A 157 17.34 1.89 10.66
C ALA A 157 17.14 2.97 11.73
N ARG A 158 18.06 3.04 12.70
CA ARG A 158 17.97 3.97 13.83
C ARG A 158 18.21 5.43 13.46
N SER A 159 18.99 5.68 12.40
CA SER A 159 19.33 7.02 11.90
C SER A 159 18.91 7.17 10.44
N LYS A 160 18.90 8.41 9.94
CA LYS A 160 18.59 8.68 8.52
C LYS A 160 19.69 8.14 7.62
N GLU A 161 20.94 8.31 8.03
CA GLU A 161 22.14 7.90 7.32
C GLU A 161 22.19 6.37 7.20
N ASP A 162 21.95 5.66 8.31
CA ASP A 162 21.88 4.20 8.30
C ASP A 162 20.68 3.71 7.48
N THR A 163 19.57 4.44 7.47
CA THR A 163 18.40 4.09 6.67
C THR A 163 18.70 4.23 5.18
N LYS A 164 19.38 5.31 4.77
CA LYS A 164 19.83 5.49 3.39
C LYS A 164 20.80 4.38 2.99
N LYS A 165 21.79 4.09 3.83
CA LYS A 165 22.74 3.00 3.61
C LYS A 165 22.05 1.65 3.49
N MET A 166 21.08 1.36 4.37
CA MET A 166 20.28 0.14 4.32
C MET A 166 19.58 -0.03 2.96
N PHE A 167 18.98 1.04 2.42
CA PHE A 167 18.36 0.96 1.11
C PHE A 167 19.37 0.73 -0.01
N GLN A 168 20.51 1.42 0.01
CA GLN A 168 21.59 1.22 -0.98
C GLN A 168 22.10 -0.23 -0.96
N ASP A 169 22.43 -0.75 0.23
CA ASP A 169 22.90 -2.12 0.41
C ASP A 169 21.86 -3.15 -0.08
N ASN A 170 20.58 -2.91 0.18
CA ASN A 170 19.50 -3.79 -0.28
C ASN A 170 19.27 -3.69 -1.80
N ILE A 171 19.38 -2.50 -2.40
CA ILE A 171 19.29 -2.33 -3.85
C ILE A 171 20.42 -3.10 -4.53
N ASP A 172 21.65 -2.92 -4.07
CA ASP A 172 22.80 -3.58 -4.66
C ASP A 172 22.67 -5.11 -4.53
N LYS A 173 22.24 -5.59 -3.36
CA LYS A 173 22.07 -7.01 -3.07
C LYS A 173 20.92 -7.68 -3.84
N TYR A 174 19.74 -7.05 -3.90
CA TYR A 174 18.53 -7.70 -4.41
C TYR A 174 18.14 -7.28 -5.82
N LEU A 175 18.60 -6.12 -6.30
CA LEU A 175 18.17 -5.56 -7.59
C LEU A 175 19.29 -5.51 -8.63
N LEU A 176 20.53 -5.29 -8.21
CA LEU A 176 21.66 -5.01 -9.13
C LEU A 176 22.78 -6.07 -9.10
N THR A 177 22.62 -7.15 -8.34
CA THR A 177 23.56 -8.26 -8.40
C THR A 177 23.31 -9.06 -9.68
N SER A 178 24.32 -9.14 -10.54
CA SER A 178 24.30 -10.01 -11.73
C SER A 178 24.27 -11.46 -11.27
N ASN A 179 23.16 -12.16 -11.50
CA ASN A 179 23.10 -13.63 -11.41
C ASN A 179 23.66 -14.25 -12.70
#